data_AF-A0A0M0I4G2-F1
#
_entry.id   AF-A0A0M0I4G2-F1
#
_cell.length_a   1.000
_cell.length_b   1.000
_cell.length_c   1.000
_cell.angle_alpha   90.00
_cell.angle_beta   90.00
_cell.angle_gamma   90.00
#
_symmetry.space_group_name_H-M   'P 1'
#
loop_
_entity.id
_entity.type
_entity.pdbx_description
1 polymer ?
#
loop_
_entity_poly.entity_id
_entity_poly.type
_entity_poly.pdbx_seq_one_letter_code
_entity_poly.pdbx_strand_id
1 'polypeptide(L)'
;MQKVKYPFTLDGKVSIKFNKYIKGMFFETDDNNNYDISLDDFVIKLFTYDSECRLLVVSLHKSFSLINVSEYEKLGSGIELELSSIKIDLVYCLYNASVVSYEMTSSLTENESVSSVTLSRPLRIHLH
;
A
#
# COMPACT_ATOMS: atom_id res chain seq x y z
N MET A 1 10.08 7.71 -12.62
CA MET A 1 9.68 8.92 -11.86
C MET A 1 10.64 9.08 -10.69
N GLN A 2 11.26 10.25 -10.49
CA GLN A 2 12.02 10.53 -9.28
C GLN A 2 11.03 10.52 -8.09
N LYS A 3 11.12 9.54 -7.19
CA LYS A 3 10.41 9.61 -5.90
C LYS A 3 10.92 10.86 -5.20
N VAL A 4 10.00 11.72 -4.74
CA VAL A 4 10.36 12.82 -3.82
C VAL A 4 11.06 12.16 -2.64
N LYS A 5 12.33 12.51 -2.40
CA LYS A 5 13.07 12.00 -1.26
C LYS A 5 12.60 12.75 -0.03
N TYR A 6 11.85 12.06 0.82
CA TYR A 6 11.49 12.55 2.13
C TYR A 6 12.69 12.39 3.09
N PRO A 7 12.78 13.20 4.16
CA PRO A 7 13.87 13.09 5.14
C PRO A 7 13.73 11.87 6.07
N PHE A 8 13.06 10.82 5.60
CA PHE A 8 12.83 9.60 6.34
C PHE A 8 12.54 8.42 5.39
N THR A 9 12.76 7.21 5.90
CA THR A 9 12.27 5.96 5.28
C THR A 9 11.14 5.35 6.10
N LEU A 10 10.27 4.62 5.42
CA LEU A 10 9.16 3.88 6.01
C LEU A 10 9.39 2.40 5.85
N ASP A 11 9.54 1.69 6.97
CA ASP A 11 9.65 0.24 6.97
C ASP A 11 8.30 -0.37 7.31
N GLY A 12 7.82 -1.18 6.38
CA GLY A 12 6.56 -1.91 6.47
C GLY A 12 6.13 -2.36 5.08
N LYS A 13 5.18 -3.28 5.04
CA LYS A 13 4.59 -3.81 3.82
C LYS A 13 3.08 -3.88 3.93
N VAL A 14 2.42 -3.73 2.80
CA VAL A 14 1.01 -4.10 2.64
C VAL A 14 0.97 -5.42 1.89
N SER A 15 0.32 -6.41 2.48
CA SER A 15 0.11 -7.72 1.88
C SER A 15 -1.34 -7.81 1.41
N ILE A 16 -1.52 -8.05 0.11
CA ILE A 16 -2.82 -8.29 -0.52
C ILE A 16 -2.92 -9.79 -0.78
N LYS A 17 -3.94 -10.44 -0.21
CA LYS A 17 -4.25 -11.84 -0.46
C LYS A 17 -5.38 -11.93 -1.49
N PHE A 18 -5.12 -12.65 -2.57
CA PHE A 18 -6.10 -12.91 -3.62
C PHE A 18 -6.75 -14.29 -3.45
N ASN A 19 -7.99 -14.41 -3.94
CA ASN A 19 -8.74 -15.66 -3.92
C ASN A 19 -8.18 -16.72 -4.90
N LYS A 20 -7.40 -16.28 -5.91
CA LYS A 20 -6.77 -17.12 -6.93
C LYS A 20 -5.38 -16.59 -7.27
N TYR A 21 -4.58 -17.42 -7.93
CA TYR A 21 -3.29 -17.02 -8.47
C TYR A 21 -3.48 -15.96 -9.57
N ILE A 22 -2.71 -14.86 -9.49
CA ILE A 22 -2.77 -13.78 -10.47
C ILE A 22 -1.37 -13.51 -11.02
N LYS A 23 -1.25 -13.59 -12.34
CA LYS A 23 -0.07 -13.15 -13.09
C LYS A 23 -0.47 -12.01 -14.00
N GLY A 24 -0.22 -10.79 -13.54
CA GLY A 24 -0.42 -9.57 -14.31
C GLY A 24 0.86 -9.12 -15.02
N MET A 25 0.73 -8.12 -15.87
CA MET A 25 1.89 -7.52 -16.57
C MET A 25 2.90 -6.85 -15.61
N PHE A 26 2.42 -6.40 -14.44
CA PHE A 26 3.21 -5.60 -13.49
C PHE A 26 3.35 -6.21 -12.10
N PHE A 27 2.70 -7.35 -11.84
CA PHE A 27 2.83 -8.07 -10.59
C PHE A 27 2.46 -9.53 -10.78
N GLU A 28 3.05 -10.38 -9.97
CA GLU A 28 2.76 -11.81 -9.87
C GLU A 28 2.56 -12.13 -8.40
N THR A 29 1.51 -12.88 -8.09
CA THR A 29 1.29 -13.37 -6.73
C THR A 29 2.24 -14.51 -6.41
N ASP A 30 2.58 -14.69 -5.14
CA ASP A 30 3.33 -15.87 -4.68
C ASP A 30 2.50 -17.17 -4.79
N ASP A 31 3.11 -18.29 -4.41
CA ASP A 31 2.46 -19.62 -4.38
C ASP A 31 1.22 -19.66 -3.45
N ASN A 32 1.10 -18.69 -2.55
CA ASN A 32 -0.02 -18.51 -1.66
C ASN A 32 -0.98 -17.41 -2.15
N ASN A 33 -0.93 -16.98 -3.40
CA ASN A 33 -1.77 -15.89 -3.93
C ASN A 33 -1.61 -14.55 -3.18
N ASN A 34 -0.48 -14.31 -2.53
CA ASN A 34 -0.17 -13.02 -1.90
C ASN A 34 0.61 -12.12 -2.85
N TYR A 35 0.42 -10.82 -2.68
CA TYR A 35 1.27 -9.81 -3.26
C TYR A 35 1.67 -8.79 -2.18
N ASP A 36 2.98 -8.67 -1.96
CA ASP A 36 3.57 -7.79 -0.97
C ASP A 36 4.06 -6.49 -1.62
N ILE A 37 3.63 -5.37 -1.05
CA ILE A 37 4.00 -4.02 -1.50
C ILE A 37 4.76 -3.33 -0.38
N SER A 38 5.94 -2.79 -0.66
CA SER A 38 6.67 -1.96 0.31
C SER A 38 5.92 -0.65 0.56
N LEU A 39 5.87 -0.19 1.82
CA LEU A 39 5.35 1.15 2.13
C LEU A 39 6.14 2.26 1.45
N ASP A 40 7.43 2.04 1.19
CA ASP A 40 8.24 2.98 0.42
C ASP A 40 7.71 3.16 -1.02
N ASP A 41 6.95 2.20 -1.55
CA ASP A 41 6.34 2.29 -2.88
C ASP A 41 5.01 3.05 -2.92
N PHE A 42 4.59 3.61 -1.78
CA PHE A 42 3.46 4.51 -1.70
C PHE A 42 3.90 5.96 -1.92
N VAL A 43 3.03 6.75 -2.52
CA VAL A 43 3.25 8.20 -2.65
C VAL A 43 2.79 8.87 -1.37
N ILE A 44 3.63 9.70 -0.77
CA ILE A 44 3.22 10.49 0.38
C ILE A 44 2.39 11.69 -0.09
N LYS A 45 1.13 11.74 0.35
CA LYS A 45 0.17 12.79 0.04
C LYS A 45 0.12 13.89 1.08
N LEU A 46 0.40 13.55 2.34
CA LEU A 46 0.45 14.48 3.45
C LEU A 46 1.65 14.16 4.32
N PHE A 47 2.35 15.21 4.73
CA PHE A 47 3.41 15.15 5.73
C PHE A 47 3.33 16.40 6.59
N THR A 48 2.85 16.26 7.82
CA THR A 48 2.72 17.39 8.76
C THR A 48 3.31 17.04 10.11
N TYR A 49 3.81 18.07 10.78
CA TYR A 49 4.40 17.97 12.10
C TYR A 49 3.67 18.91 13.05
N ASP A 50 3.13 18.35 14.14
CA ASP A 50 2.62 19.11 15.26
C ASP A 50 3.71 19.16 16.34
N SER A 51 4.25 20.36 16.58
CA SER A 51 5.29 20.60 17.57
C SER A 51 4.82 20.54 19.02
N GLU A 52 3.55 20.87 19.28
CA GLU A 52 2.99 20.86 20.64
C GLU A 52 2.82 19.41 21.11
N CYS A 53 2.28 18.56 20.24
CA CYS A 53 2.08 17.14 20.54
C CYS A 53 3.30 16.28 20.17
N ARG A 54 4.29 16.83 19.45
CA ARG A 54 5.43 16.12 18.86
C ARG A 54 5.00 14.93 17.99
N LEU A 55 3.92 15.12 17.23
CA LEU A 55 3.33 14.12 16.37
C LEU A 55 3.67 14.41 14.92
N LEU A 56 4.00 13.35 14.20
CA LEU A 56 4.19 13.36 12.76
C LEU A 56 3.02 12.63 12.12
N VAL A 57 2.30 13.31 11.22
CA VAL A 57 1.19 12.73 10.47
C VAL A 57 1.63 12.52 9.04
N VAL A 58 1.53 11.27 8.58
CA VAL A 58 1.94 10.87 7.23
C VAL A 58 0.77 10.18 6.55
N SER A 59 0.36 10.67 5.37
CA SER A 59 -0.66 10.01 4.55
C SER A 59 -0.01 9.43 3.31
N LEU A 60 -0.20 8.13 3.10
CA LEU A 60 0.36 7.33 2.02
C LEU A 60 -0.75 6.89 1.09
N HIS A 61 -0.54 7.02 -0.22
CA HIS A 61 -1.48 6.55 -1.24
C HIS A 61 -0.76 5.74 -2.30
N LYS A 62 -1.36 4.62 -2.67
CA LYS A 62 -0.97 3.87 -3.85
C LYS A 62 -2.22 3.48 -4.63
N SER A 63 -2.22 3.84 -5.90
CA SER A 63 -3.19 3.35 -6.87
C SER A 63 -2.60 2.16 -7.61
N PHE A 64 -3.42 1.17 -7.90
CA PHE A 64 -3.05 0.05 -8.74
C PHE A 64 -4.24 -0.36 -9.58
N SER A 65 -3.92 -0.89 -10.74
CA SER A 65 -4.87 -1.28 -11.75
C SER A 65 -5.00 -2.79 -11.66
N LEU A 66 -6.14 -3.29 -11.17
CA LEU A 66 -6.39 -4.72 -11.07
C LEU A 66 -6.82 -5.29 -12.42
N ILE A 67 -6.06 -6.26 -12.93
CA ILE A 67 -6.45 -7.02 -14.13
C ILE A 67 -7.37 -8.15 -13.71
N ASN A 68 -8.66 -7.97 -13.96
CA ASN A 68 -9.61 -9.08 -13.90
C ASN A 68 -9.35 -9.97 -15.12
N VAL A 69 -8.40 -10.89 -14.99
CA VAL A 69 -8.22 -11.96 -15.97
C VAL A 69 -9.23 -13.03 -15.64
N SER A 70 -10.46 -12.86 -16.12
CA SER A 70 -11.45 -13.94 -16.14
C SER A 70 -11.15 -14.98 -17.21
N GLU A 71 -10.30 -14.68 -18.21
CA GLU A 71 -9.96 -15.64 -19.26
C GLU A 71 -8.48 -15.54 -19.62
N TYR A 72 -7.76 -16.64 -19.40
CA TYR A 72 -6.35 -16.83 -19.75
C TYR A 72 -6.17 -17.03 -21.27
N GLU A 73 -6.92 -16.32 -22.12
CA GLU A 73 -6.76 -16.40 -23.57
C GLU A 73 -7.00 -15.02 -24.20
N LYS A 74 -5.98 -14.54 -24.92
CA LYS A 74 -5.91 -13.27 -25.70
C LYS A 74 -5.42 -12.04 -24.94
N LEU A 75 -4.11 -12.04 -24.69
CA LEU A 75 -3.29 -10.83 -24.82
C LEU A 75 -3.55 -10.22 -26.22
N GLY A 76 -4.35 -9.16 -26.31
CA GLY A 76 -4.63 -8.50 -27.59
C GLY A 76 -5.49 -7.24 -27.54
N SER A 77 -6.37 -7.07 -26.55
CA SER A 77 -7.14 -5.83 -26.40
C SER A 77 -7.34 -5.51 -24.92
N GLY A 78 -6.80 -4.37 -24.49
CA GLY A 78 -6.88 -3.89 -23.12
C GLY A 78 -8.33 -3.72 -22.68
N ILE A 79 -8.71 -4.47 -21.66
CA ILE A 79 -9.87 -4.16 -20.83
C ILE A 79 -9.30 -3.36 -19.66
N GLU A 80 -9.75 -2.11 -19.54
CA GLU A 80 -9.36 -1.22 -18.46
C GLU A 80 -9.78 -1.79 -17.11
N LEU A 81 -8.90 -1.54 -16.17
CA LEU A 81 -8.75 -2.21 -14.90
C LEU A 81 -9.55 -1.43 -13.87
N GLU A 82 -10.30 -2.11 -12.99
CA GLU A 82 -10.90 -1.43 -11.84
C GLU A 82 -9.78 -0.70 -11.08
N LEU A 83 -9.83 0.63 -11.10
CA LEU A 83 -8.87 1.49 -10.43
C LEU A 83 -9.11 1.34 -8.95
N SER A 84 -8.22 0.61 -8.31
CA SER A 84 -8.24 0.43 -6.87
C SER A 84 -7.14 1.25 -6.22
N SER A 85 -7.39 1.62 -4.96
CA SER A 85 -6.42 2.39 -4.19
C SER A 85 -6.36 1.90 -2.76
N ILE A 86 -5.17 2.00 -2.19
CA ILE A 86 -4.92 1.81 -0.76
C ILE A 86 -4.42 3.15 -0.22
N LYS A 87 -5.07 3.63 0.83
CA LYS A 87 -4.67 4.80 1.61
C LYS A 87 -4.29 4.33 3.01
N ILE A 88 -3.19 4.87 3.52
CA ILE A 88 -2.71 4.61 4.88
C ILE A 88 -2.41 5.95 5.54
N ASP A 89 -3.12 6.25 6.61
CA ASP A 89 -2.83 7.40 7.47
C ASP A 89 -2.08 6.91 8.70
N LEU A 90 -0.90 7.48 8.95
CA LEU A 90 0.00 7.11 10.04
C LEU A 90 0.17 8.30 10.98
N VAL A 91 0.06 8.05 12.29
CA VAL A 91 0.45 9.01 13.33
C VAL A 91 1.64 8.43 14.10
N TYR A 92 2.75 9.14 14.05
CA TYR A 92 4.01 8.75 14.68
C TYR A 92 4.36 9.72 15.81
N CYS A 93 4.65 9.17 16.98
CA CYS A 93 5.09 9.94 18.13
C CYS A 93 6.63 9.98 18.15
N LEU A 94 7.19 11.17 17.99
CA LEU A 94 8.65 11.35 18.02
C LEU A 94 9.25 11.06 19.39
N TYR A 95 8.49 11.24 20.48
CA TYR A 95 8.98 10.98 21.85
C TYR A 95 9.26 9.50 22.12
N ASN A 96 8.32 8.63 21.69
CA ASN A 96 8.43 7.18 21.88
C ASN A 96 9.07 6.47 20.67
N ALA A 97 9.44 7.22 19.63
CA ALA A 97 9.92 6.71 18.35
C ALA A 97 9.02 5.59 17.79
N SER A 98 7.71 5.73 17.91
CA SER A 98 6.75 4.68 17.57
C SER A 98 5.52 5.20 16.84
N VAL A 99 4.96 4.36 15.97
CA VAL A 99 3.63 4.58 15.39
C VAL A 99 2.60 4.37 16.50
N VAL A 100 1.87 5.42 16.85
CA VAL A 100 0.86 5.41 17.92
C VAL A 100 -0.52 5.07 17.38
N SER A 101 -0.80 5.41 16.12
CA SER A 101 -2.01 4.96 15.44
C SER A 101 -1.79 4.87 13.94
N TYR A 102 -2.61 4.05 13.30
CA TYR A 102 -2.73 4.01 11.85
C TYR A 102 -4.15 3.66 11.45
N GLU A 103 -4.53 4.10 10.26
CA GLU A 103 -5.77 3.72 9.60
C GLU A 103 -5.45 3.33 8.16
N MET A 104 -5.96 2.18 7.72
CA MET A 104 -5.83 1.74 6.33
C MET A 104 -7.21 1.61 5.71
N THR A 105 -7.42 2.31 4.61
CA THR A 105 -8.62 2.21 3.79
C THR A 105 -8.24 1.69 2.42
N SER A 106 -9.05 0.80 1.87
CA SER A 106 -8.78 0.17 0.58
C SER A 106 -10.07 -0.07 -0.16
N SER A 107 -10.12 0.29 -1.44
CA SER A 107 -11.25 -0.08 -2.30
C SER A 107 -11.22 -1.56 -2.69
N LEU A 108 -10.13 -2.28 -2.40
CA LEU A 108 -10.01 -3.71 -2.70
C LEU A 108 -10.85 -4.60 -1.81
N THR A 109 -11.12 -4.18 -0.58
CA THR A 109 -11.85 -5.02 0.38
C THR A 109 -13.30 -5.22 -0.03
N GLU A 110 -13.80 -4.45 -1.00
CA GLU A 110 -15.12 -4.60 -1.60
C GLU A 110 -15.09 -5.42 -2.91
N ASN A 111 -13.95 -6.04 -3.25
CA ASN A 111 -13.76 -6.76 -4.52
C ASN A 111 -13.81 -8.28 -4.34
N GLU A 112 -14.56 -8.99 -5.19
CA GLU A 112 -14.69 -10.45 -5.17
C GLU A 112 -13.36 -11.20 -5.41
N SER A 113 -12.35 -10.55 -5.99
CA SER A 113 -11.06 -11.18 -6.28
C SER A 113 -10.06 -11.15 -5.12
N VAL A 114 -10.27 -10.28 -4.12
CA VAL A 114 -9.36 -10.07 -2.98
C VAL A 114 -10.00 -10.62 -1.73
N SER A 115 -9.29 -11.51 -1.03
CA SER A 115 -9.78 -12.04 0.25
C SER A 115 -9.49 -11.09 1.41
N SER A 116 -8.32 -10.44 1.40
CA SER A 116 -7.91 -9.53 2.46
C SER A 116 -6.77 -8.61 2.02
N VAL A 117 -6.73 -7.45 2.67
CA VAL A 117 -5.60 -6.51 2.61
C VAL A 117 -5.13 -6.28 4.03
N THR A 118 -3.84 -6.49 4.28
CA THR A 118 -3.28 -6.40 5.63
C THR A 118 -2.03 -5.55 5.64
N LEU A 119 -1.86 -4.79 6.72
CA LEU A 119 -0.67 -3.99 6.96
C LEU A 119 0.26 -4.74 7.90
N SER A 120 1.50 -4.99 7.47
CA SER A 120 2.49 -5.71 8.28
C SER A 120 2.87 -4.89 9.51
N ARG A 121 3.10 -5.57 10.64
CA ARG A 121 3.64 -4.96 11.86
C ARG A 121 5.03 -5.55 12.18
N PRO A 122 5.96 -4.78 12.78
CA PRO A 122 5.82 -3.37 13.18
C PRO A 122 6.04 -2.39 12.02
N LEU A 123 5.43 -1.21 12.12
CA LEU A 123 5.69 -0.07 11.24
C LEU A 123 6.77 0.80 11.86
N ARG A 124 7.78 1.18 11.07
CA ARG A 124 8.86 2.04 11.56
C ARG A 124 9.10 3.21 10.62
N ILE A 125 9.44 4.35 11.21
CA ILE A 125 9.93 5.54 10.50
C ILE A 125 11.37 5.73 10.93
N HIS A 126 12.29 5.76 9.97
CA HIS A 126 13.69 6.12 10.22
C HIS A 126 13.95 7.52 9.66
N LEU A 127 14.20 8.48 10.53
CA LEU A 127 14.59 9.83 10.14
C LEU A 127 16.06 9.85 9.72
N HIS A 128 16.40 10.59 8.67
CA HIS A 128 17.77 10.79 8.20
C HIS A 128 18.44 12.00 8.86
#